data_AF-A0AAC9K7U0-F1
#
_entry.id   AF-A0AAC9K7U0-F1
#
_cell.length_a   1.000
_cell.length_b   1.000
_cell.length_c   1.000
_cell.angle_alpha   90.00
_cell.angle_beta   90.00
_cell.angle_gamma   90.00
#
_symmetry.space_group_name_H-M   'P 1'
#
loop_
_entity.id
_entity.type
_entity.pdbx_description
1 polymer ?
#
loop_
_entity_poly.entity_id
_entity_poly.type
_entity_poly.pdbx_seq_one_letter_code
_entity_poly.pdbx_strand_id
1 'polypeptide(L)'
;MSSHALFPIERRHGFGLPAALLLIVRASGASYASDGSLLFPPSSSADNVRRQESLARMSLSELSPPPSGLKLASSGADDAGIIAAADQAARHWVSPFKGKLTPGSEAHKQATLRMFLETFNPYKPTIIDWPKLSDEERDRLTSLPIWDIAVQTEGKARIRMASYAESLRDPAWREAIALNGWEEGRHKVVLSNLVQAYGIVLEPEPPYPPPKHTEWAYLVTGFSECIDSFFAFGLFAVAQRSGFFPPELVDTFEPVMQEECRHILLFANWLAAHRRNLPIWRRIWFEMQVAAVWVFLGWERIGLARGMDGDGKAAKAQDNNFTVTGTKAVSDVDVSVRELMELCLSENDRRFAGYDQRLRRPTTMPALTRLACRFIRKPKQKAAA
;
A
#
# COMPACT_ATOMS: atom_id res chain seq x y z
N MET A 1 -8.10 -20.01 67.17
CA MET A 1 -8.26 -18.54 67.00
C MET A 1 -7.32 -18.09 65.90
N SER A 2 -7.90 -17.50 64.85
CA SER A 2 -7.29 -16.72 63.75
C SER A 2 -6.24 -17.45 62.87
N SER A 3 -6.56 -17.97 61.69
CA SER A 3 -7.01 -17.30 60.44
C SER A 3 -5.92 -16.40 59.85
N HIS A 4 -5.31 -16.85 58.74
CA HIS A 4 -5.12 -16.03 57.53
C HIS A 4 -4.79 -16.95 56.34
N ALA A 5 -5.68 -16.92 55.36
CA ALA A 5 -5.59 -17.61 54.08
C ALA A 5 -4.52 -16.95 53.18
N LEU A 6 -3.71 -17.78 52.53
CA LEU A 6 -2.91 -17.40 51.36
C LEU A 6 -3.50 -18.14 50.15
N PHE A 7 -4.13 -17.36 49.28
CA PHE A 7 -4.61 -17.79 47.97
C PHE A 7 -3.45 -18.33 47.10
N PRO A 8 -3.65 -19.42 46.34
CA PRO A 8 -2.70 -19.78 45.29
C PRO A 8 -2.82 -18.79 44.13
N ILE A 9 -1.68 -18.25 43.71
CA ILE A 9 -1.51 -17.42 42.53
C ILE A 9 -1.85 -18.26 41.30
N GLU A 10 -3.01 -17.99 40.71
CA GLU A 10 -3.38 -18.42 39.36
C GLU A 10 -2.30 -18.00 38.37
N ARG A 11 -1.86 -18.96 37.54
CA ARG A 11 -1.13 -18.66 36.30
C ARG A 11 -2.06 -17.83 35.42
N ARG A 12 -1.84 -16.51 35.37
CA ARG A 12 -2.55 -15.65 34.43
C ARG A 12 -2.10 -15.98 33.02
N HIS A 13 -3.09 -16.33 32.20
CA HIS A 13 -3.02 -16.46 30.75
C HIS A 13 -2.25 -15.30 30.11
N GLY A 14 -1.21 -15.65 29.34
CA GLY A 14 -0.53 -14.71 28.44
C GLY A 14 -1.45 -14.41 27.26
N PHE A 15 -2.28 -13.38 27.40
CA PHE A 15 -2.95 -12.73 26.30
C PHE A 15 -2.05 -11.63 25.76
N GLY A 16 -1.61 -11.78 24.52
CA GLY A 16 -0.85 -10.78 23.79
C GLY A 16 -0.56 -11.30 22.39
N LEU A 17 -0.52 -10.39 21.43
CA LEU A 17 -0.26 -10.58 20.00
C LEU A 17 -1.49 -10.92 19.12
N PRO A 18 -2.15 -9.87 18.59
CA PRO A 18 -2.92 -9.86 17.32
C PRO A 18 -2.21 -9.10 16.17
N ALA A 19 -0.95 -8.70 16.34
CA ALA A 19 -0.38 -7.52 15.67
C ALA A 19 -0.05 -7.61 14.17
N ALA A 20 0.58 -8.69 13.70
CA ALA A 20 1.52 -8.58 12.58
C ALA A 20 0.88 -8.65 11.16
N LEU A 21 -0.26 -9.30 10.98
CA LEU A 21 -1.07 -9.21 9.72
C LEU A 21 -1.91 -7.96 9.69
N LEU A 22 -2.20 -7.35 10.86
CA LEU A 22 -2.96 -6.11 10.97
C LEU A 22 -2.30 -4.94 10.22
N LEU A 23 -1.16 -5.17 9.57
CA LEU A 23 -0.18 -4.20 9.14
C LEU A 23 0.30 -4.44 7.71
N ILE A 24 0.40 -5.71 7.31
CA ILE A 24 0.70 -6.09 5.92
C ILE A 24 -0.47 -5.71 5.01
N VAL A 25 -1.69 -5.96 5.47
CA VAL A 25 -2.93 -5.69 4.72
C VAL A 25 -3.42 -4.25 4.91
N ARG A 26 -2.95 -3.59 5.95
CA ARG A 26 -3.45 -2.26 6.35
C ARG A 26 -2.68 -1.13 5.63
N ALA A 27 -1.58 -1.46 4.94
CA ALA A 27 -0.79 -0.59 4.06
C ALA A 27 -1.52 -0.05 2.82
N SER A 28 -2.70 -0.58 2.57
CA SER A 28 -3.57 -0.13 1.51
C SER A 28 -4.71 0.66 2.16
N GLY A 29 -4.54 1.95 2.45
CA GLY A 29 -5.51 2.82 3.17
C GLY A 29 -6.57 3.61 2.36
N ALA A 30 -7.75 3.90 2.93
CA ALA A 30 -8.90 4.46 2.19
C ALA A 30 -9.06 6.01 2.38
N SER A 31 -10.18 6.67 1.96
CA SER A 31 -10.84 7.92 2.56
C SER A 31 -11.79 8.68 1.66
N TYR A 32 -12.97 9.01 2.19
CA TYR A 32 -14.17 9.56 1.53
C TYR A 32 -14.37 11.08 1.68
N ALA A 33 -14.99 11.61 0.61
CA ALA A 33 -15.51 12.94 0.26
C ALA A 33 -15.46 14.12 1.26
N SER A 34 -14.90 15.24 0.78
CA SER A 34 -15.37 16.58 1.12
C SER A 34 -15.60 17.39 -0.16
N ASP A 35 -16.77 18.03 -0.22
CA ASP A 35 -17.28 18.80 -1.34
C ASP A 35 -16.51 20.13 -1.45
N GLY A 36 -15.83 20.33 -2.57
CA GLY A 36 -15.09 21.54 -2.90
C GLY A 36 -15.72 22.21 -4.12
N SER A 37 -16.80 22.94 -3.90
CA SER A 37 -17.46 23.74 -4.92
C SER A 37 -16.59 24.95 -5.30
N LEU A 38 -15.79 24.81 -6.37
CA LEU A 38 -15.27 25.94 -7.13
C LEU A 38 -15.53 25.75 -8.62
N LEU A 39 -16.61 26.41 -9.05
CA LEU A 39 -17.01 26.88 -10.37
C LEU A 39 -16.05 26.58 -11.54
N PHE A 40 -16.34 25.56 -12.36
CA PHE A 40 -16.16 25.56 -13.84
C PHE A 40 -16.98 24.39 -14.46
N PRO A 41 -17.52 24.53 -15.67
CA PRO A 41 -18.51 23.59 -16.21
C PRO A 41 -17.85 22.28 -16.73
N PRO A 42 -18.48 21.11 -16.55
CA PRO A 42 -17.98 19.86 -17.12
C PRO A 42 -18.39 19.72 -18.59
N SER A 43 -17.42 19.44 -19.46
CA SER A 43 -17.71 18.83 -20.77
C SER A 43 -17.56 17.32 -20.65
N SER A 44 -18.65 16.56 -20.77
CA SER A 44 -18.60 15.09 -20.85
C SER A 44 -19.40 14.59 -22.04
N SER A 45 -18.76 13.84 -22.94
CA SER A 45 -19.45 13.03 -23.94
C SER A 45 -19.93 11.71 -23.31
N ALA A 46 -21.06 11.18 -23.79
CA ALA A 46 -21.72 9.99 -23.25
C ALA A 46 -20.85 8.71 -23.28
N ASP A 47 -19.86 8.63 -24.15
CA ASP A 47 -18.92 7.50 -24.24
C ASP A 47 -17.97 7.42 -23.04
N ASN A 48 -17.63 8.56 -22.45
CA ASN A 48 -16.74 8.60 -21.29
C ASN A 48 -17.46 8.06 -20.04
N VAL A 49 -18.74 8.39 -19.89
CA VAL A 49 -19.60 7.92 -18.80
C VAL A 49 -19.77 6.39 -18.86
N ARG A 50 -19.99 5.83 -20.06
CA ARG A 50 -20.21 4.39 -20.23
C ARG A 50 -18.95 3.55 -19.98
N ARG A 51 -17.76 4.05 -20.33
CA ARG A 51 -16.48 3.41 -19.95
C ARG A 51 -16.21 3.49 -18.46
N GLN A 52 -16.51 4.63 -17.84
CA GLN A 52 -16.30 4.84 -16.40
C GLN A 52 -17.23 3.96 -15.53
N GLU A 53 -18.47 3.74 -15.95
CA GLU A 53 -19.37 2.79 -15.30
C GLU A 53 -18.91 1.32 -15.44
N SER A 54 -18.30 0.95 -16.57
CA SER A 54 -17.73 -0.38 -16.79
C SER A 54 -16.53 -0.66 -15.89
N LEU A 55 -15.68 0.34 -15.64
CA LEU A 55 -14.54 0.21 -14.73
C LEU A 55 -15.02 0.00 -13.28
N ALA A 56 -16.10 0.64 -12.86
CA ALA A 56 -16.63 0.49 -11.50
C ALA A 56 -17.26 -0.90 -11.21
N ARG A 57 -17.76 -1.62 -12.22
CA ARG A 57 -18.62 -2.82 -12.06
C ARG A 57 -17.96 -4.20 -12.25
N MET A 58 -16.63 -4.31 -12.31
CA MET A 58 -16.00 -5.63 -12.48
C MET A 58 -16.09 -6.48 -11.19
N SER A 59 -16.71 -7.65 -11.34
CA SER A 59 -16.86 -8.72 -10.32
C SER A 59 -15.50 -9.23 -9.82
N LEU A 60 -15.46 -9.66 -8.55
CA LEU A 60 -14.32 -10.32 -7.89
C LEU A 60 -13.78 -11.54 -8.66
N SER A 61 -14.57 -12.13 -9.55
CA SER A 61 -14.26 -13.38 -10.23
C SER A 61 -13.44 -13.24 -11.52
N GLU A 62 -13.39 -12.07 -12.16
CA GLU A 62 -12.65 -11.91 -13.43
C GLU A 62 -12.03 -10.52 -13.50
N LEU A 63 -10.83 -10.38 -12.93
CA LEU A 63 -9.94 -9.25 -13.22
C LEU A 63 -9.78 -9.16 -14.75
N SER A 64 -10.03 -7.98 -15.34
CA SER A 64 -9.80 -7.77 -16.79
C SER A 64 -8.36 -8.12 -17.15
N PRO A 65 -8.04 -8.45 -18.41
CA PRO A 65 -6.65 -8.54 -18.82
C PRO A 65 -5.94 -7.21 -18.56
N PRO A 66 -4.66 -7.23 -18.16
CA PRO A 66 -3.91 -6.00 -17.94
C PRO A 66 -3.80 -5.19 -19.25
N PRO A 67 -3.59 -3.86 -19.17
CA PRO A 67 -3.45 -3.02 -20.36
C PRO A 67 -2.37 -3.51 -21.34
N SER A 68 -2.58 -3.22 -22.63
CA SER A 68 -1.55 -3.30 -23.68
C SER A 68 -0.97 -4.69 -24.03
N GLY A 69 -1.70 -5.76 -23.74
CA GLY A 69 -1.32 -7.10 -24.20
C GLY A 69 -0.32 -7.83 -23.30
N LEU A 70 -0.05 -7.29 -22.10
CA LEU A 70 0.52 -8.06 -21.00
C LEU A 70 -0.38 -9.27 -20.70
N LYS A 71 0.22 -10.39 -20.33
CA LYS A 71 -0.49 -11.65 -20.10
C LYS A 71 -0.26 -12.12 -18.67
N LEU A 72 -1.33 -12.55 -18.02
CA LEU A 72 -1.26 -13.35 -16.80
C LEU A 72 -0.74 -14.76 -17.12
N ALA A 73 -0.03 -15.40 -16.18
CA ALA A 73 0.50 -16.75 -16.36
C ALA A 73 -0.61 -17.79 -16.62
N SER A 74 -0.40 -18.75 -17.53
CA SER A 74 -1.25 -19.94 -17.68
C SER A 74 -0.92 -20.98 -16.62
N SER A 75 -1.88 -21.81 -16.16
CA SER A 75 -1.59 -22.89 -15.21
C SER A 75 -0.86 -24.07 -15.87
N GLY A 76 0.32 -24.49 -15.40
CA GLY A 76 0.99 -25.72 -15.88
C GLY A 76 2.42 -26.01 -15.35
N ALA A 77 2.81 -27.28 -15.18
CA ALA A 77 4.02 -27.71 -14.43
C ALA A 77 5.44 -27.18 -14.84
N ASP A 78 5.60 -26.41 -15.92
CA ASP A 78 6.84 -25.65 -16.24
C ASP A 78 6.97 -24.34 -15.41
N ASP A 79 6.05 -24.12 -14.48
CA ASP A 79 5.80 -22.87 -13.78
C ASP A 79 6.94 -22.42 -12.84
N ALA A 80 7.69 -23.32 -12.17
CA ALA A 80 8.60 -22.90 -11.09
C ALA A 80 9.75 -21.99 -11.56
N GLY A 81 10.39 -22.33 -12.69
CA GLY A 81 11.47 -21.51 -13.26
C GLY A 81 10.97 -20.19 -13.85
N ILE A 82 9.76 -20.21 -14.45
CA ILE A 82 9.10 -19.03 -15.00
C ILE A 82 8.67 -18.09 -13.88
N ILE A 83 8.07 -18.62 -12.80
CA ILE A 83 7.69 -17.87 -11.60
C ILE A 83 8.93 -17.25 -10.98
N ALA A 84 10.01 -18.02 -10.77
CA ALA A 84 11.25 -17.49 -10.20
C ALA A 84 11.88 -16.40 -11.08
N ALA A 85 11.85 -16.54 -12.41
CA ALA A 85 12.34 -15.52 -13.33
C ALA A 85 11.47 -14.25 -13.31
N ALA A 86 10.14 -14.40 -13.29
CA ALA A 86 9.21 -13.28 -13.19
C ALA A 86 9.36 -12.54 -11.85
N ASP A 87 9.51 -13.30 -10.77
CA ASP A 87 9.75 -12.82 -9.42
C ASP A 87 11.12 -12.11 -9.29
N GLN A 88 12.16 -12.62 -9.96
CA GLN A 88 13.45 -11.95 -10.07
C GLN A 88 13.34 -10.64 -10.86
N ALA A 89 12.67 -10.67 -12.02
CA ALA A 89 12.48 -9.50 -12.88
C ALA A 89 11.65 -8.41 -12.18
N ALA A 90 10.65 -8.79 -11.39
CA ALA A 90 9.85 -7.87 -10.59
C ALA A 90 10.66 -7.12 -9.51
N ARG A 91 11.85 -7.63 -9.14
CA ARG A 91 12.73 -7.02 -8.13
C ARG A 91 13.94 -6.30 -8.69
N HIS A 92 14.34 -6.62 -9.92
CA HIS A 92 15.61 -6.14 -10.47
C HIS A 92 15.42 -5.51 -11.84
N TRP A 93 15.79 -4.24 -11.94
CA TRP A 93 15.75 -3.53 -13.21
C TRP A 93 16.76 -2.40 -13.27
N VAL A 94 17.51 -2.33 -14.38
CA VAL A 94 18.48 -1.27 -14.64
C VAL A 94 18.26 -0.73 -16.05
N SER A 95 18.26 0.58 -16.20
CA SER A 95 18.04 1.19 -17.51
C SER A 95 19.21 0.87 -18.44
N PRO A 96 18.94 0.44 -19.70
CA PRO A 96 20.00 0.24 -20.68
C PRO A 96 20.66 1.56 -21.10
N PHE A 97 19.96 2.69 -20.92
CA PHE A 97 20.52 4.01 -21.17
C PHE A 97 21.65 4.30 -20.15
N LYS A 98 22.85 4.67 -20.64
CA LYS A 98 24.05 4.88 -19.79
C LYS A 98 24.22 6.32 -19.27
N GLY A 99 23.48 7.29 -19.82
CA GLY A 99 23.59 8.69 -19.42
C GLY A 99 22.85 9.06 -18.12
N LYS A 100 22.79 10.36 -17.83
CA LYS A 100 22.03 10.88 -16.68
C LYS A 100 20.52 10.81 -16.93
N LEU A 101 19.77 10.29 -15.97
CA LEU A 101 18.31 10.32 -15.97
C LEU A 101 17.79 11.61 -15.31
N THR A 102 17.93 12.73 -16.00
CA THR A 102 17.45 14.03 -15.49
C THR A 102 15.92 14.04 -15.47
N PRO A 103 15.25 14.33 -14.34
CA PRO A 103 13.79 14.39 -14.29
C PRO A 103 13.19 15.26 -15.41
N GLY A 104 12.12 14.79 -16.02
CA GLY A 104 11.44 15.48 -17.12
C GLY A 104 12.08 15.31 -18.50
N SER A 105 13.31 14.77 -18.59
CA SER A 105 13.90 14.39 -19.88
C SER A 105 13.25 13.13 -20.45
N GLU A 106 13.32 12.96 -21.78
CA GLU A 106 12.79 11.77 -22.43
C GLU A 106 13.49 10.49 -21.94
N ALA A 107 14.81 10.52 -21.70
CA ALA A 107 15.53 9.39 -21.17
C ALA A 107 15.02 8.97 -19.77
N HIS A 108 14.72 9.92 -18.89
CA HIS A 108 14.15 9.65 -17.57
C HIS A 108 12.72 9.10 -17.67
N LYS A 109 11.88 9.68 -18.55
CA LYS A 109 10.54 9.18 -18.82
C LYS A 109 10.60 7.74 -19.32
N GLN A 110 11.36 7.46 -20.38
CA GLN A 110 11.47 6.12 -20.95
C GLN A 110 12.01 5.11 -19.94
N ALA A 111 13.01 5.48 -19.14
CA ALA A 111 13.52 4.60 -18.09
C ALA A 111 12.44 4.29 -17.03
N THR A 112 11.65 5.27 -16.62
CA THR A 112 10.57 5.08 -15.65
C THR A 112 9.48 4.16 -16.20
N LEU A 113 9.02 4.42 -17.42
CA LEU A 113 7.93 3.66 -18.04
C LEU A 113 8.36 2.21 -18.32
N ARG A 114 9.57 2.01 -18.86
CA ARG A 114 10.11 0.68 -19.09
C ARG A 114 10.33 -0.08 -17.80
N MET A 115 10.85 0.57 -16.75
CA MET A 115 10.97 -0.06 -15.43
C MET A 115 9.61 -0.61 -14.99
N PHE A 116 8.57 0.22 -15.06
CA PHE A 116 7.25 -0.18 -14.58
C PHE A 116 6.63 -1.31 -15.42
N LEU A 117 6.78 -1.26 -16.75
CA LEU A 117 6.21 -2.27 -17.64
C LEU A 117 7.00 -3.59 -17.62
N GLU A 118 8.34 -3.53 -17.64
CA GLU A 118 9.20 -4.71 -17.75
C GLU A 118 9.32 -5.49 -16.43
N THR A 119 9.03 -4.85 -15.29
CA THR A 119 9.03 -5.51 -13.98
C THR A 119 7.64 -6.02 -13.58
N PHE A 120 6.67 -6.03 -14.50
CA PHE A 120 5.32 -6.55 -14.25
C PHE A 120 5.36 -8.04 -13.89
N ASN A 121 4.77 -8.41 -12.75
CA ASN A 121 4.70 -9.80 -12.31
C ASN A 121 3.34 -10.41 -12.72
N PRO A 122 3.29 -11.41 -13.61
CA PRO A 122 2.05 -11.95 -14.16
C PRO A 122 1.33 -12.96 -13.24
N TYR A 123 1.57 -12.91 -11.91
CA TYR A 123 0.93 -13.82 -10.97
C TYR A 123 -0.59 -13.62 -10.91
N LYS A 124 -1.32 -14.72 -10.68
CA LYS A 124 -2.78 -14.74 -10.61
C LYS A 124 -3.28 -14.87 -9.17
N PRO A 125 -4.07 -13.91 -8.66
CA PRO A 125 -4.66 -13.99 -7.32
C PRO A 125 -5.55 -15.22 -7.07
N THR A 126 -6.17 -15.74 -8.12
CA THR A 126 -7.14 -16.84 -8.04
C THR A 126 -6.48 -18.23 -7.92
N ILE A 127 -5.16 -18.31 -8.08
CA ILE A 127 -4.39 -19.56 -8.00
C ILE A 127 -3.56 -19.62 -6.70
N ILE A 128 -3.75 -18.66 -5.80
CA ILE A 128 -3.10 -18.68 -4.48
C ILE A 128 -3.62 -19.89 -3.69
N ASP A 129 -2.72 -20.81 -3.35
CA ASP A 129 -3.02 -21.93 -2.46
C ASP A 129 -2.96 -21.43 -1.01
N TRP A 130 -4.12 -21.04 -0.48
CA TRP A 130 -4.23 -20.48 0.86
C TRP A 130 -3.86 -21.54 1.91
N PRO A 131 -2.85 -21.32 2.76
CA PRO A 131 -2.44 -22.31 3.74
C PRO A 131 -3.53 -22.56 4.77
N LYS A 132 -3.63 -23.80 5.24
CA LYS A 132 -4.48 -24.16 6.37
C LYS A 132 -3.89 -23.56 7.64
N LEU A 133 -4.70 -22.79 8.36
CA LEU A 133 -4.33 -22.17 9.61
C LEU A 133 -4.80 -23.02 10.79
N SER A 134 -4.04 -23.00 11.90
CA SER A 134 -4.55 -23.46 13.19
C SER A 134 -5.75 -22.61 13.64
N ASP A 135 -6.54 -23.09 14.60
CA ASP A 135 -7.65 -22.31 15.14
C ASP A 135 -7.14 -20.99 15.75
N GLU A 136 -5.99 -21.01 16.45
CA GLU A 136 -5.38 -19.81 17.03
C GLU A 136 -4.84 -18.84 15.96
N GLU A 137 -4.27 -19.34 14.86
CA GLU A 137 -3.83 -18.52 13.73
C GLU A 137 -5.02 -17.88 13.00
N ARG A 138 -6.09 -18.67 12.78
CA ARG A 138 -7.32 -18.17 12.17
C ARG A 138 -7.99 -17.13 13.06
N ASP A 139 -8.10 -17.36 14.37
CA ASP A 139 -8.71 -16.41 15.29
C ASP A 139 -7.90 -15.10 15.37
N ARG A 140 -6.57 -15.20 15.32
CA ARG A 140 -5.70 -14.03 15.18
C ARG A 140 -5.94 -13.28 13.88
N LEU A 141 -6.14 -13.99 12.77
CA LEU A 141 -6.42 -13.40 11.44
C LEU A 141 -7.80 -12.75 11.36
N THR A 142 -8.85 -13.41 11.86
CA THR A 142 -10.24 -12.96 11.71
C THR A 142 -10.60 -11.83 12.67
N SER A 143 -9.93 -11.75 13.83
CA SER A 143 -10.14 -10.69 14.84
C SER A 143 -9.58 -9.31 14.46
N LEU A 144 -8.90 -9.22 13.30
CA LEU A 144 -8.26 -8.02 12.81
C LEU A 144 -9.28 -7.00 12.26
N PRO A 145 -9.49 -5.82 12.90
CA PRO A 145 -10.48 -4.84 12.47
C PRO A 145 -9.98 -3.96 11.30
N ILE A 146 -9.61 -4.60 10.18
CA ILE A 146 -9.01 -3.91 9.02
C ILE A 146 -9.55 -4.35 7.66
N TRP A 147 -10.18 -5.51 7.59
CA TRP A 147 -10.45 -6.16 6.31
C TRP A 147 -11.36 -5.34 5.40
N ASP A 148 -12.37 -4.71 5.97
CA ASP A 148 -13.25 -3.77 5.25
C ASP A 148 -12.47 -2.61 4.67
N ILE A 149 -11.65 -1.96 5.51
CA ILE A 149 -10.88 -0.78 5.14
C ILE A 149 -9.89 -1.14 4.03
N ALA A 150 -9.18 -2.26 4.17
CA ALA A 150 -8.18 -2.70 3.21
C ALA A 150 -8.79 -2.98 1.84
N VAL A 151 -9.85 -3.81 1.76
CA VAL A 151 -10.53 -4.10 0.48
C VAL A 151 -11.10 -2.83 -0.15
N GLN A 152 -11.66 -1.94 0.67
CA GLN A 152 -12.26 -0.70 0.17
C GLN A 152 -11.22 0.29 -0.37
N THR A 153 -10.03 0.31 0.22
CA THR A 153 -8.92 1.08 -0.33
C THR A 153 -8.57 0.65 -1.72
N GLU A 154 -8.29 -0.64 -1.92
CA GLU A 154 -7.77 -1.12 -3.19
C GLU A 154 -8.77 -0.81 -4.31
N GLY A 155 -10.07 -0.98 -3.99
CA GLY A 155 -11.16 -0.56 -4.86
C GLY A 155 -11.11 0.93 -5.23
N LYS A 156 -10.74 1.79 -4.29
CA LYS A 156 -10.62 3.24 -4.47
C LYS A 156 -9.33 3.66 -5.19
N ALA A 157 -8.18 3.10 -4.81
CA ALA A 157 -6.89 3.38 -5.42
C ALA A 157 -6.95 3.07 -6.91
N ARG A 158 -7.47 1.88 -7.27
CA ARG A 158 -7.81 1.49 -8.63
C ARG A 158 -8.60 2.56 -9.40
N ILE A 159 -9.73 3.03 -8.85
CA ILE A 159 -10.58 4.02 -9.53
C ILE A 159 -9.87 5.37 -9.66
N ARG A 160 -9.14 5.82 -8.65
CA ARG A 160 -8.40 7.09 -8.69
C ARG A 160 -7.28 7.07 -9.72
N MET A 161 -6.50 5.99 -9.77
CA MET A 161 -5.43 5.82 -10.75
C MET A 161 -5.99 5.69 -12.17
N ALA A 162 -7.02 4.87 -12.37
CA ALA A 162 -7.66 4.72 -13.68
C ALA A 162 -8.22 6.06 -14.17
N SER A 163 -8.92 6.80 -13.31
CA SER A 163 -9.48 8.11 -13.65
C SER A 163 -8.39 9.15 -13.96
N TYR A 164 -7.26 9.10 -13.25
CA TYR A 164 -6.12 9.96 -13.57
C TYR A 164 -5.47 9.58 -14.89
N ALA A 165 -5.26 8.28 -15.14
CA ALA A 165 -4.73 7.79 -16.41
C ALA A 165 -5.56 8.29 -17.60
N GLU A 166 -6.89 8.19 -17.53
CA GLU A 166 -7.80 8.69 -18.57
C GLU A 166 -7.62 10.18 -18.86
N SER A 167 -7.29 10.98 -17.85
CA SER A 167 -7.07 12.43 -17.98
C SER A 167 -5.72 12.81 -18.63
N LEU A 168 -4.76 11.88 -18.67
CA LEU A 168 -3.44 12.14 -19.24
C LEU A 168 -3.50 12.22 -20.75
N ARG A 169 -2.72 13.13 -21.34
CA ARG A 169 -2.59 13.27 -22.80
C ARG A 169 -1.54 12.32 -23.39
N ASP A 170 -0.44 12.15 -22.66
CA ASP A 170 0.69 11.31 -23.05
C ASP A 170 0.29 9.82 -22.95
N PRO A 171 0.22 9.09 -24.07
CA PRO A 171 -0.28 7.72 -24.06
C PRO A 171 0.60 6.78 -23.24
N ALA A 172 1.91 7.04 -23.16
CA ALA A 172 2.83 6.16 -22.46
C ALA A 172 2.69 6.30 -20.92
N TRP A 173 2.47 7.53 -20.44
CA TRP A 173 2.12 7.74 -19.02
C TRP A 173 0.71 7.21 -18.68
N ARG A 174 -0.25 7.39 -19.60
CA ARG A 174 -1.60 6.83 -19.45
C ARG A 174 -1.54 5.31 -19.26
N GLU A 175 -0.78 4.63 -20.09
CA GLU A 175 -0.61 3.17 -20.04
C GLU A 175 0.00 2.71 -18.71
N ALA A 176 1.12 3.29 -18.28
CA ALA A 176 1.76 2.89 -17.04
C ALA A 176 0.89 3.15 -15.80
N ILE A 177 0.18 4.29 -15.75
CA ILE A 177 -0.69 4.62 -14.61
C ILE A 177 -1.99 3.80 -14.64
N ALA A 178 -2.49 3.45 -15.83
CA ALA A 178 -3.60 2.51 -15.97
C ALA A 178 -3.21 1.10 -15.52
N LEU A 179 -1.98 0.65 -15.82
CA LEU A 179 -1.45 -0.61 -15.30
C LEU A 179 -1.33 -0.56 -13.78
N ASN A 180 -0.86 0.56 -13.22
CA ASN A 180 -0.82 0.76 -11.77
C ASN A 180 -2.22 0.56 -11.15
N GLY A 181 -3.23 1.27 -11.66
CA GLY A 181 -4.60 1.09 -11.19
C GLY A 181 -5.16 -0.32 -11.40
N TRP A 182 -4.68 -1.04 -12.41
CA TRP A 182 -5.04 -2.45 -12.60
C TRP A 182 -4.42 -3.36 -11.52
N GLU A 183 -3.15 -3.12 -11.15
CA GLU A 183 -2.45 -3.83 -10.07
C GLU A 183 -3.14 -3.58 -8.72
N GLU A 184 -3.57 -2.36 -8.42
CA GLU A 184 -4.44 -2.04 -7.26
C GLU A 184 -5.73 -2.88 -7.27
N GLY A 185 -6.38 -2.97 -8.43
CA GLY A 185 -7.57 -3.80 -8.57
C GLY A 185 -7.30 -5.28 -8.34
N ARG A 186 -6.08 -5.73 -8.63
CA ARG A 186 -5.63 -7.09 -8.34
C ARG A 186 -5.39 -7.31 -6.85
N HIS A 187 -4.82 -6.33 -6.15
CA HIS A 187 -4.65 -6.39 -4.69
C HIS A 187 -5.99 -6.54 -3.99
N LYS A 188 -7.03 -5.81 -4.46
CA LYS A 188 -8.40 -6.01 -4.02
C LYS A 188 -8.84 -7.47 -4.13
N VAL A 189 -8.63 -8.10 -5.29
CA VAL A 189 -9.01 -9.50 -5.52
C VAL A 189 -8.22 -10.44 -4.61
N VAL A 190 -6.92 -10.21 -4.39
CA VAL A 190 -6.11 -10.99 -3.44
C VAL A 190 -6.73 -10.92 -2.03
N LEU A 191 -7.05 -9.71 -1.55
CA LEU A 191 -7.65 -9.51 -0.24
C LEU A 191 -9.05 -10.12 -0.12
N SER A 192 -9.90 -9.94 -1.15
CA SER A 192 -11.23 -10.56 -1.21
C SER A 192 -11.16 -12.09 -1.19
N ASN A 193 -10.17 -12.69 -1.86
CA ASN A 193 -9.95 -14.13 -1.82
C ASN A 193 -9.47 -14.59 -0.43
N LEU A 194 -8.60 -13.83 0.23
CA LEU A 194 -8.17 -14.13 1.60
C LEU A 194 -9.36 -14.16 2.57
N VAL A 195 -10.18 -13.10 2.56
CA VAL A 195 -11.31 -12.99 3.50
C VAL A 195 -12.32 -14.10 3.27
N GLN A 196 -12.54 -14.48 2.00
CA GLN A 196 -13.38 -15.61 1.64
C GLN A 196 -12.79 -16.94 2.12
N ALA A 197 -11.48 -17.16 1.90
CA ALA A 197 -10.80 -18.39 2.27
C ALA A 197 -10.85 -18.66 3.77
N TYR A 198 -10.81 -17.61 4.60
CA TYR A 198 -10.78 -17.71 6.05
C TYR A 198 -12.10 -17.35 6.75
N GLY A 199 -13.17 -17.12 5.99
CA GLY A 199 -14.51 -16.88 6.54
C GLY A 199 -14.66 -15.54 7.27
N ILE A 200 -13.90 -14.53 6.87
CA ILE A 200 -13.99 -13.17 7.39
C ILE A 200 -15.20 -12.48 6.75
N VAL A 201 -16.14 -12.02 7.57
CA VAL A 201 -17.31 -11.29 7.12
C VAL A 201 -16.94 -9.82 6.91
N LEU A 202 -17.14 -9.34 5.69
CA LEU A 202 -16.97 -7.92 5.35
C LEU A 202 -18.30 -7.16 5.46
N GLU A 203 -18.20 -5.90 5.84
CA GLU A 203 -19.24 -4.90 5.63
C GLU A 203 -19.49 -4.67 4.14
N PRO A 204 -20.73 -4.34 3.74
CA PRO A 204 -21.05 -4.04 2.35
C PRO A 204 -20.15 -2.93 1.79
N GLU A 205 -19.51 -3.21 0.65
CA GLU A 205 -18.64 -2.23 0.01
C GLU A 205 -19.42 -0.99 -0.46
N PRO A 206 -18.96 0.24 -0.14
CA PRO A 206 -19.53 1.44 -0.71
C PRO A 206 -19.21 1.52 -2.22
N PRO A 207 -20.03 2.24 -3.00
CA PRO A 207 -19.70 2.51 -4.40
C PRO A 207 -18.41 3.33 -4.50
N TYR A 208 -17.61 3.13 -5.56
CA TYR A 208 -16.40 3.91 -5.83
C TYR A 208 -16.60 4.86 -7.01
N PRO A 209 -17.27 6.02 -6.83
CA PRO A 209 -17.45 6.96 -7.93
C PRO A 209 -16.10 7.55 -8.38
N PRO A 210 -15.92 7.83 -9.68
CA PRO A 210 -14.75 8.54 -10.17
C PRO A 210 -14.54 9.87 -9.43
N PRO A 211 -13.29 10.25 -9.10
CA PRO A 211 -13.01 11.52 -8.45
C PRO A 211 -13.28 12.70 -9.40
N LYS A 212 -13.90 13.76 -8.87
CA LYS A 212 -14.09 15.04 -9.61
C LYS A 212 -12.77 15.67 -10.01
N HIS A 213 -11.74 15.57 -9.15
CA HIS A 213 -10.40 16.13 -9.36
C HIS A 213 -9.38 14.99 -9.43
N THR A 214 -9.12 14.51 -10.64
CA THR A 214 -8.31 13.30 -10.86
C THR A 214 -6.86 13.48 -10.42
N GLU A 215 -6.22 14.61 -10.71
CA GLU A 215 -4.83 14.88 -10.31
C GLU A 215 -4.68 15.03 -8.79
N TRP A 216 -5.63 15.70 -8.13
CA TRP A 216 -5.67 15.75 -6.66
C TRP A 216 -5.80 14.35 -6.07
N ALA A 217 -6.74 13.56 -6.58
CA ALA A 217 -6.96 12.21 -6.08
C ALA A 217 -5.74 11.31 -6.29
N TYR A 218 -5.05 11.44 -7.42
CA TYR A 218 -3.80 10.71 -7.69
C TYR A 218 -2.66 11.14 -6.77
N LEU A 219 -2.52 12.44 -6.47
CA LEU A 219 -1.54 12.91 -5.49
C LEU A 219 -1.83 12.39 -4.08
N VAL A 220 -3.09 12.45 -3.63
CA VAL A 220 -3.50 11.91 -2.33
C VAL A 220 -3.17 10.42 -2.24
N THR A 221 -3.56 9.64 -3.25
CA THR A 221 -3.29 8.20 -3.31
C THR A 221 -1.79 7.91 -3.33
N GLY A 222 -1.01 8.48 -4.26
CA GLY A 222 0.43 8.18 -4.35
C GLY A 222 1.25 8.65 -3.15
N PHE A 223 0.88 9.76 -2.49
CA PHE A 223 1.53 10.13 -1.22
C PHE A 223 1.10 9.24 -0.06
N SER A 224 -0.16 8.78 -0.01
CA SER A 224 -0.61 7.78 0.98
C SER A 224 0.15 6.47 0.79
N GLU A 225 0.23 5.92 -0.41
CA GLU A 225 1.02 4.71 -0.72
C GLU A 225 2.49 4.87 -0.30
N CYS A 226 3.10 6.03 -0.55
CA CYS A 226 4.47 6.30 -0.08
C CYS A 226 4.62 6.22 1.45
N ILE A 227 3.62 6.68 2.20
CA ILE A 227 3.62 6.59 3.65
C ILE A 227 3.37 5.14 4.07
N ASP A 228 2.38 4.53 3.46
CA ASP A 228 1.82 3.28 3.91
C ASP A 228 2.74 2.11 3.57
N SER A 229 3.25 2.04 2.34
CA SER A 229 4.33 1.12 1.92
C SER A 229 5.55 1.19 2.85
N PHE A 230 6.01 2.39 3.23
CA PHE A 230 7.20 2.53 4.07
C PHE A 230 7.03 1.82 5.43
N PHE A 231 5.86 1.93 6.04
CA PHE A 231 5.57 1.21 7.28
C PHE A 231 5.26 -0.26 7.01
N ALA A 232 4.50 -0.57 5.96
CA ALA A 232 4.18 -1.94 5.53
C ALA A 232 5.42 -2.81 5.45
N PHE A 233 6.47 -2.31 4.81
CA PHE A 233 7.72 -3.03 4.60
C PHE A 233 8.38 -3.47 5.91
N GLY A 234 8.42 -2.59 6.91
CA GLY A 234 8.97 -2.93 8.22
C GLY A 234 8.07 -3.89 8.98
N LEU A 235 6.76 -3.66 8.95
CA LEU A 235 5.79 -4.48 9.67
C LEU A 235 5.69 -5.90 9.08
N PHE A 236 5.79 -6.00 7.76
CA PHE A 236 5.89 -7.25 7.03
C PHE A 236 7.11 -8.06 7.48
N ALA A 237 8.26 -7.42 7.62
CA ALA A 237 9.44 -8.08 8.15
C ALA A 237 9.30 -8.48 9.63
N VAL A 238 8.53 -7.74 10.46
CA VAL A 238 8.19 -8.20 11.81
C VAL A 238 7.35 -9.47 11.74
N ALA A 239 6.33 -9.53 10.89
CA ALA A 239 5.46 -10.70 10.74
C ALA A 239 6.26 -11.94 10.35
N GLN A 240 7.15 -11.83 9.35
CA GLN A 240 8.04 -12.93 8.94
C GLN A 240 8.95 -13.41 10.08
N ARG A 241 9.50 -12.49 10.88
CA ARG A 241 10.49 -12.82 11.92
C ARG A 241 9.87 -13.32 13.23
N SER A 242 8.62 -12.96 13.50
CA SER A 242 7.96 -13.26 14.78
C SER A 242 7.29 -14.64 14.81
N GLY A 243 7.14 -15.32 13.67
CA GLY A 243 6.35 -16.54 13.56
C GLY A 243 4.88 -16.33 13.90
N PHE A 244 4.41 -15.07 13.78
CA PHE A 244 3.07 -14.69 14.19
C PHE A 244 2.00 -15.30 13.26
N PHE A 245 2.35 -15.48 11.98
CA PHE A 245 1.61 -16.24 10.99
C PHE A 245 2.52 -17.28 10.36
N PRO A 246 1.95 -18.35 9.78
CA PRO A 246 2.73 -19.31 9.01
C PRO A 246 3.45 -18.60 7.87
N PRO A 247 4.74 -18.90 7.62
CA PRO A 247 5.51 -18.30 6.53
C PRO A 247 4.79 -18.36 5.19
N GLU A 248 4.07 -19.45 4.93
CA GLU A 248 3.30 -19.67 3.70
C GLU A 248 2.22 -18.59 3.48
N LEU A 249 1.59 -18.12 4.57
CA LEU A 249 0.59 -17.05 4.49
C LEU A 249 1.25 -15.70 4.22
N VAL A 250 2.40 -15.45 4.84
CA VAL A 250 3.11 -14.18 4.67
C VAL A 250 3.74 -14.09 3.27
N ASP A 251 4.31 -15.18 2.78
CA ASP A 251 4.95 -15.27 1.46
C ASP A 251 3.97 -15.05 0.31
N THR A 252 2.69 -15.39 0.52
CA THR A 252 1.59 -15.09 -0.40
C THR A 252 1.47 -13.59 -0.71
N PHE A 253 1.85 -12.72 0.24
CA PHE A 253 1.78 -11.26 0.11
C PHE A 253 3.08 -10.62 -0.38
N GLU A 254 4.19 -11.35 -0.48
CA GLU A 254 5.46 -10.79 -0.95
C GLU A 254 5.36 -10.18 -2.37
N PRO A 255 4.65 -10.79 -3.34
CA PRO A 255 4.41 -10.16 -4.63
C PRO A 255 3.63 -8.84 -4.55
N VAL A 256 2.65 -8.74 -3.64
CA VAL A 256 1.90 -7.50 -3.37
C VAL A 256 2.85 -6.43 -2.83
N MET A 257 3.66 -6.77 -1.81
CA MET A 257 4.64 -5.84 -1.24
C MET A 257 5.67 -5.34 -2.28
N GLN A 258 6.01 -6.18 -3.26
CA GLN A 258 6.92 -5.78 -4.32
C GLN A 258 6.24 -4.86 -5.36
N GLU A 259 4.94 -5.05 -5.60
CA GLU A 259 4.15 -4.16 -6.46
C GLU A 259 3.96 -2.78 -5.84
N GLU A 260 3.65 -2.72 -4.55
CA GLU A 260 3.64 -1.47 -3.78
C GLU A 260 4.95 -0.69 -3.95
N CYS A 261 6.10 -1.39 -3.90
CA CYS A 261 7.40 -0.78 -4.16
C CYS A 261 7.52 -0.20 -5.59
N ARG A 262 6.96 -0.87 -6.60
CA ARG A 262 6.92 -0.39 -8.00
C ARG A 262 6.01 0.82 -8.13
N HIS A 263 4.86 0.83 -7.46
CA HIS A 263 3.86 1.89 -7.51
C HIS A 263 4.44 3.20 -6.99
N ILE A 264 5.05 3.18 -5.79
CA ILE A 264 5.67 4.36 -5.20
C ILE A 264 6.93 4.79 -5.97
N LEU A 265 7.61 3.87 -6.67
CA LEU A 265 8.72 4.19 -7.57
C LEU A 265 8.21 4.92 -8.83
N LEU A 266 7.13 4.43 -9.44
CA LEU A 266 6.45 5.06 -10.56
C LEU A 266 5.97 6.46 -10.16
N PHE A 267 5.27 6.58 -9.03
CA PHE A 267 4.75 7.85 -8.52
C PHE A 267 5.87 8.87 -8.27
N ALA A 268 6.96 8.48 -7.58
CA ALA A 268 8.07 9.40 -7.31
C ALA A 268 8.73 9.93 -8.59
N ASN A 269 8.86 9.10 -9.63
CA ASN A 269 9.43 9.50 -10.90
C ASN A 269 8.46 10.31 -11.77
N TRP A 270 7.18 9.92 -11.81
CA TRP A 270 6.12 10.71 -12.43
C TRP A 270 6.07 12.11 -11.80
N LEU A 271 6.07 12.21 -10.46
CA LEU A 271 6.00 13.47 -9.73
C LEU A 271 7.19 14.37 -10.07
N ALA A 272 8.40 13.80 -10.15
CA ALA A 272 9.60 14.54 -10.53
C ALA A 272 9.56 15.03 -11.98
N ALA A 273 9.06 14.21 -12.92
CA ALA A 273 8.89 14.59 -14.32
C ALA A 273 7.80 15.65 -14.49
N HIS A 274 6.65 15.47 -13.84
CA HIS A 274 5.52 16.38 -13.87
C HIS A 274 5.93 17.78 -13.39
N ARG A 275 6.55 17.87 -12.20
CA ARG A 275 7.11 19.14 -11.68
C ARG A 275 8.04 19.83 -12.65
N ARG A 276 8.89 19.07 -13.36
CA ARG A 276 9.91 19.64 -14.24
C ARG A 276 9.35 20.12 -15.58
N ASN A 277 8.27 19.51 -16.03
CA ASN A 277 7.63 19.78 -17.32
C ASN A 277 6.51 20.85 -17.23
N LEU A 278 6.12 21.26 -16.03
CA LEU A 278 5.20 22.37 -15.83
C LEU A 278 5.87 23.74 -16.08
N PRO A 279 5.17 24.70 -16.73
CA PRO A 279 5.55 26.11 -16.69
C PRO A 279 5.64 26.61 -15.25
N ILE A 280 6.54 27.57 -14.97
CA ILE A 280 6.87 28.02 -13.60
C ILE A 280 5.61 28.41 -12.80
N TRP A 281 4.68 29.16 -13.39
CA TRP A 281 3.45 29.57 -12.71
C TRP A 281 2.52 28.39 -12.35
N ARG A 282 2.39 27.39 -13.24
CA ARG A 282 1.65 26.15 -12.95
C ARG A 282 2.36 25.33 -11.90
N ARG A 283 3.69 25.34 -11.92
CA ARG A 283 4.50 24.64 -10.93
C ARG A 283 4.29 25.21 -9.53
N ILE A 284 4.20 26.53 -9.37
CA ILE A 284 3.88 27.16 -8.08
C ILE A 284 2.52 26.66 -7.58
N TRP A 285 1.49 26.69 -8.44
CA TRP A 285 0.17 26.14 -8.11
C TRP A 285 0.22 24.66 -7.72
N PHE A 286 0.95 23.86 -8.50
CA PHE A 286 1.13 22.44 -8.24
C PHE A 286 1.83 22.16 -6.90
N GLU A 287 2.86 22.92 -6.53
CA GLU A 287 3.50 22.74 -5.21
C GLU A 287 2.58 23.16 -4.06
N MET A 288 1.69 24.16 -4.24
CA MET A 288 0.64 24.46 -3.27
C MET A 288 -0.35 23.31 -3.13
N GLN A 289 -0.72 22.67 -4.25
CA GLN A 289 -1.57 21.48 -4.26
C GLN A 289 -0.90 20.32 -3.52
N VAL A 290 0.40 20.08 -3.76
CA VAL A 290 1.19 19.08 -3.01
C VAL A 290 1.22 19.40 -1.52
N ALA A 291 1.44 20.66 -1.14
CA ALA A 291 1.43 21.08 0.26
C ALA A 291 0.05 20.85 0.91
N ALA A 292 -1.03 21.18 0.20
CA ALA A 292 -2.39 20.94 0.65
C ALA A 292 -2.69 19.44 0.82
N VAL A 293 -2.18 18.58 -0.06
CA VAL A 293 -2.26 17.12 0.11
C VAL A 293 -1.54 16.68 1.38
N TRP A 294 -0.32 17.16 1.64
CA TRP A 294 0.39 16.82 2.90
C TRP A 294 -0.34 17.30 4.15
N VAL A 295 -0.91 18.51 4.13
CA VAL A 295 -1.75 19.02 5.22
C VAL A 295 -2.98 18.14 5.41
N PHE A 296 -3.67 17.79 4.32
CA PHE A 296 -4.82 16.90 4.34
C PHE A 296 -4.47 15.53 4.94
N LEU A 297 -3.39 14.89 4.46
CA LEU A 297 -2.92 13.61 4.98
C LEU A 297 -2.49 13.69 6.45
N GLY A 298 -1.85 14.79 6.87
CA GLY A 298 -1.48 15.01 8.26
C GLY A 298 -2.69 15.22 9.18
N TRP A 299 -3.67 16.01 8.73
CA TRP A 299 -4.91 16.27 9.47
C TRP A 299 -5.72 15.00 9.69
N GLU A 300 -5.93 14.22 8.63
CA GLU A 300 -6.60 12.91 8.69
C GLU A 300 -5.90 11.98 9.68
N ARG A 301 -4.55 12.01 9.71
CA ARG A 301 -3.76 11.20 10.62
C ARG A 301 -3.84 11.65 12.10
N ILE A 302 -4.05 12.94 12.36
CA ILE A 302 -4.22 13.48 13.73
C ILE A 302 -5.65 13.29 14.24
N GLY A 303 -6.67 13.45 13.38
CA GLY A 303 -8.09 13.37 13.76
C GLY A 303 -8.45 12.03 14.41
N LEU A 304 -7.90 10.93 13.89
CA LEU A 304 -8.12 9.59 14.46
C LEU A 304 -7.30 9.34 15.74
N ALA A 305 -6.10 9.92 15.89
CA ALA A 305 -5.38 9.87 17.16
C ALA A 305 -6.17 10.51 18.32
N ARG A 306 -6.95 11.57 18.04
CA ARG A 306 -7.78 12.27 19.04
C ARG A 306 -9.16 11.62 19.27
N GLY A 307 -9.76 11.03 18.24
CA GLY A 307 -11.02 10.28 18.36
C GLY A 307 -10.91 8.99 19.15
N MET A 308 -9.68 8.56 19.49
CA MET A 308 -9.38 7.35 20.27
C MET A 308 -9.32 7.59 21.79
N ASP A 309 -9.33 8.86 22.26
CA ASP A 309 -9.22 9.24 23.68
C ASP A 309 -10.58 9.57 24.33
N GLY A 310 -11.68 9.53 23.58
CA GLY A 310 -13.03 9.85 24.08
C GLY A 310 -14.03 8.70 23.87
N ASP A 311 -14.65 8.25 24.96
CA ASP A 311 -15.80 7.34 25.07
C ASP A 311 -16.17 6.51 23.83
N GLY A 312 -15.51 5.34 23.68
CA GLY A 312 -16.06 4.02 23.31
C GLY A 312 -16.96 3.85 22.08
N LYS A 313 -17.36 4.91 21.39
CA LYS A 313 -18.06 4.86 20.11
C LYS A 313 -16.99 5.02 19.06
N ALA A 314 -16.78 3.97 18.27
CA ALA A 314 -15.98 4.03 17.06
C ALA A 314 -16.52 5.17 16.18
N ALA A 315 -15.94 6.37 16.32
CA ALA A 315 -16.09 7.42 15.34
C ALA A 315 -15.66 6.80 14.02
N LYS A 316 -16.57 6.79 13.02
CA LYS A 316 -16.36 6.22 11.69
C LYS A 316 -14.93 6.55 11.25
N ALA A 317 -14.06 5.56 11.31
CA ALA A 317 -12.63 5.74 11.07
C ALA A 317 -12.48 6.18 9.62
N GLN A 318 -12.11 7.45 9.44
CA GLN A 318 -11.63 7.95 8.17
C GLN A 318 -10.13 7.62 8.06
N ASP A 319 -9.67 7.62 6.83
CA ASP A 319 -9.39 6.34 6.19
C ASP A 319 -7.93 6.45 5.62
N ASN A 320 -7.39 7.69 5.57
CA ASN A 320 -6.00 7.98 5.21
C ASN A 320 -5.04 7.76 6.41
N ASN A 321 -5.43 7.02 7.45
CA ASN A 321 -4.65 6.91 8.68
C ASN A 321 -4.25 5.50 9.07
N PHE A 322 -3.55 4.85 8.15
CA PHE A 322 -2.96 3.54 8.37
C PHE A 322 -1.90 3.51 9.50
N THR A 323 -1.04 4.55 9.55
CA THR A 323 0.15 4.57 10.41
C THR A 323 -0.17 4.54 11.91
N VAL A 324 -1.14 5.34 12.37
CA VAL A 324 -1.43 5.49 13.81
C VAL A 324 -2.03 4.21 14.39
N THR A 325 -2.96 3.58 13.66
CA THR A 325 -3.60 2.36 14.13
C THR A 325 -2.66 1.17 14.04
N GLY A 326 -1.74 1.16 13.07
CA GLY A 326 -0.74 0.10 12.88
C GLY A 326 0.25 -0.01 14.04
N THR A 327 0.74 1.12 14.54
CA THR A 327 1.76 1.15 15.60
C THR A 327 1.23 0.57 16.94
N LYS A 328 -0.07 0.71 17.22
CA LYS A 328 -0.72 0.15 18.42
C LYS A 328 -0.99 -1.36 18.30
N ALA A 329 -1.03 -1.91 17.09
CA ALA A 329 -1.13 -3.35 16.91
C ALA A 329 0.17 -4.04 17.33
N VAL A 330 1.31 -3.44 16.94
CA VAL A 330 2.67 -3.95 17.21
C VAL A 330 3.09 -3.80 18.66
N SER A 331 2.41 -2.98 19.48
CA SER A 331 2.83 -2.75 20.87
C SER A 331 2.85 -4.00 21.74
N ASP A 332 2.20 -5.08 21.30
CA ASP A 332 2.17 -6.37 22.00
C ASP A 332 3.25 -7.35 21.53
N VAL A 333 3.97 -7.04 20.44
CA VAL A 333 5.20 -7.75 20.04
C VAL A 333 6.37 -7.07 20.76
N ASP A 334 7.33 -7.84 21.29
CA ASP A 334 8.51 -7.36 22.04
C ASP A 334 9.53 -6.63 21.12
N VAL A 335 9.06 -5.81 20.17
CA VAL A 335 9.83 -4.97 19.25
C VAL A 335 9.67 -3.52 19.70
N SER A 336 10.76 -2.89 20.07
CA SER A 336 10.74 -1.47 20.43
C SER A 336 10.36 -0.60 19.23
N VAL A 337 9.73 0.55 19.49
CA VAL A 337 9.40 1.55 18.45
C VAL A 337 10.61 1.90 17.60
N ARG A 338 11.80 1.94 18.21
CA ARG A 338 13.04 2.24 17.50
C ARG A 338 13.47 1.10 16.57
N GLU A 339 13.38 -0.14 17.02
CA GLU A 339 13.69 -1.31 16.18
C GLU A 339 12.73 -1.40 14.99
N LEU A 340 11.44 -1.13 15.20
CA LEU A 340 10.47 -1.06 14.11
C LEU A 340 10.85 0.02 13.09
N MET A 341 11.20 1.22 13.53
CA MET A 341 11.63 2.30 12.64
C MET A 341 12.90 1.95 11.85
N GLU A 342 13.87 1.32 12.50
CA GLU A 342 15.09 0.84 11.84
C GLU A 342 14.78 -0.27 10.83
N LEU A 343 13.82 -1.14 11.15
CA LEU A 343 13.35 -2.18 10.25
C LEU A 343 12.67 -1.59 9.01
N CYS A 344 11.75 -0.63 9.18
CA CYS A 344 11.14 0.11 8.06
C CYS A 344 12.19 0.73 7.13
N LEU A 345 13.23 1.38 7.70
CA LEU A 345 14.32 1.95 6.92
C LEU A 345 15.08 0.88 6.13
N SER A 346 15.47 -0.22 6.80
CA SER A 346 16.23 -1.29 6.16
C SER A 346 15.45 -2.01 5.05
N GLU A 347 14.16 -2.24 5.28
CA GLU A 347 13.28 -2.94 4.35
C GLU A 347 12.89 -2.06 3.16
N ASN A 348 12.73 -0.75 3.37
CA ASN A 348 12.60 0.22 2.31
C ASN A 348 13.85 0.23 1.41
N ASP A 349 15.04 0.31 2.00
CA ASP A 349 16.30 0.32 1.25
C ASP A 349 16.51 -1.02 0.50
N ARG A 350 16.17 -2.16 1.14
CA ARG A 350 16.24 -3.50 0.54
C ARG A 350 15.35 -3.62 -0.70
N ARG A 351 14.08 -3.23 -0.61
CA ARG A 351 13.12 -3.34 -1.73
C ARG A 351 13.49 -2.46 -2.91
N PHE A 352 14.07 -1.27 -2.66
CA PHE A 352 14.54 -0.39 -3.73
C PHE A 352 15.91 -0.74 -4.30
N ALA A 353 16.65 -1.68 -3.69
CA ALA A 353 18.06 -1.94 -4.04
C ALA A 353 18.22 -2.52 -5.45
N GLY A 354 17.26 -3.31 -5.93
CA GLY A 354 17.32 -3.94 -7.24
C GLY A 354 16.98 -3.00 -8.41
N TYR A 355 16.48 -1.79 -8.14
CA TYR A 355 16.13 -0.82 -9.18
C TYR A 355 17.25 0.19 -9.45
N ASP A 356 17.35 0.66 -10.69
CA ASP A 356 18.30 1.68 -11.13
C ASP A 356 18.41 2.85 -10.13
N GLN A 357 19.61 3.05 -9.58
CA GLN A 357 19.85 4.07 -8.55
C GLN A 357 19.63 5.50 -9.07
N ARG A 358 19.61 5.71 -10.38
CA ARG A 358 19.36 7.02 -11.00
C ARG A 358 17.89 7.41 -10.99
N LEU A 359 16.96 6.47 -10.79
CA LEU A 359 15.54 6.75 -10.61
C LEU A 359 15.29 7.40 -9.23
N ARG A 360 14.25 8.24 -9.16
CA ARG A 360 13.83 8.90 -7.92
C ARG A 360 13.14 7.91 -7.00
N ARG A 361 13.36 8.06 -5.69
CA ARG A 361 12.74 7.26 -4.62
C ARG A 361 11.97 8.19 -3.69
N PRO A 362 10.89 7.72 -3.03
CA PRO A 362 10.27 8.47 -1.94
C PRO A 362 11.27 8.75 -0.82
N THR A 363 11.38 10.00 -0.37
CA THR A 363 12.36 10.40 0.66
C THR A 363 11.74 10.92 1.94
N THR A 364 10.47 11.33 1.93
CA THR A 364 9.84 12.00 3.09
C THR A 364 9.81 11.11 4.32
N MET A 365 9.20 9.92 4.24
CA MET A 365 9.15 9.00 5.38
C MET A 365 10.52 8.50 5.83
N PRO A 366 11.44 8.07 4.93
CA PRO A 366 12.80 7.76 5.35
C PRO A 366 13.52 8.91 6.05
N ALA A 367 13.33 10.16 5.63
CA ALA A 367 13.95 11.32 6.28
C ALA A 367 13.35 11.59 7.67
N LEU A 368 12.03 11.57 7.79
CA LEU A 368 11.33 11.76 9.06
C LEU A 368 11.68 10.66 10.07
N THR A 369 11.70 9.40 9.63
CA THR A 369 12.05 8.25 10.48
C THR A 369 13.51 8.31 10.93
N ARG A 370 14.45 8.63 10.03
CA ARG A 370 15.87 8.84 10.41
C ARG A 370 16.02 9.97 11.43
N LEU A 371 15.23 11.04 11.30
CA LEU A 371 15.22 12.13 12.26
C LEU A 371 14.68 11.65 13.62
N ALA A 372 13.55 10.95 13.65
CA ALA A 372 12.97 10.40 14.88
C ALA A 372 13.93 9.44 15.59
N CYS A 373 14.61 8.55 14.85
CA CYS A 373 15.60 7.62 15.39
C CYS A 373 16.80 8.28 16.08
N ARG A 374 17.08 9.58 15.83
CA ARG A 374 18.12 10.35 16.55
C ARG A 374 17.69 10.74 17.96
N PHE A 375 16.39 10.86 18.21
CA PHE A 375 15.85 11.28 19.50
C PHE A 375 15.37 10.10 20.35
N ILE A 376 15.04 8.96 19.74
CA ILE A 376 14.63 7.75 20.46
C ILE A 376 15.87 6.96 20.90
N ARG A 377 15.95 6.62 22.19
CA ARG A 377 17.07 5.88 22.78
C ARG A 377 17.14 4.46 22.24
N LYS A 378 18.36 3.95 21.98
CA LYS A 378 18.57 2.54 21.62
C LYS A 378 18.08 1.63 22.75
N PRO A 379 17.26 0.60 22.47
CA PRO A 379 17.00 -0.43 23.46
C PRO A 379 18.34 -1.04 23.91
N LYS A 380 18.47 -1.33 25.21
CA LYS A 380 19.63 -2.10 25.69
C LYS A 380 19.52 -3.48 25.06
N GLN A 381 20.54 -3.92 24.32
CA GLN A 381 20.63 -5.29 23.84
C GLN A 381 20.38 -6.23 25.03
N LYS A 382 19.35 -7.09 24.95
CA LYS A 382 19.22 -8.23 25.87
C LYS A 382 20.50 -9.04 25.67
N ALA A 383 21.34 -9.15 26.70
CA ALA A 383 22.49 -10.04 26.69
C ALA A 383 21.95 -11.44 26.39
N ALA A 384 22.51 -12.09 25.37
CA ALA A 384 22.23 -13.49 25.08
C ALA A 384 22.58 -14.30 26.34
N ALA A 385 21.59 -14.98 26.90
CA ALA A 385 21.77 -15.95 27.98
C ALA A 385 21.93 -17.35 27.38
#